data_AF-A0A8J5CXV4-F1
#
_entry.id   AF-A0A8J5CXV4-F1
#
_cell.length_a   1.000
_cell.length_b   1.000
_cell.length_c   1.000
_cell.angle_alpha   90.00
_cell.angle_beta   90.00
_cell.angle_gamma   90.00
#
_symmetry.space_group_name_H-M   'P 1'
#
loop_
_entity.id
_entity.type
_entity.pdbx_description
1 polymer ?
#
loop_
_entity_poly.entity_id
_entity_poly.type
_entity_poly.pdbx_seq_one_letter_code
_entity_poly.pdbx_strand_id
1 'polypeptide(L)'
;MSGTFPFLGIKSINQSLLIVLIDYLCHLLVIYPIRSYNTTNLLEDLKVLYRTCGIQGKGTTFIFTDQDVKEEAFLEYLNNVLSSGMISNLFNRDEQSEIVSELIPVMKREYPRRPPTPENVMDFFLTRTRQNLHVVLCFSPVGEKFRTRAMKFPGLISGCTIDWFQPWPKEALVAVAEHFLEDYEMISTVEVKASWRKAWAAFMTTYRRAAHVTPKSFLSFINIYKKIYNEKRDEIGESATRMTSGLDKLQEASVAVERMREELSVMEAELAIASEKAQKILEEVTRRAKEAETIKEEVKKVRDKAQVLVNDIAKDKLLAEEKLEAARPALEEAENALNTIKPAHIGDCSGVCICIKMVCMQVVGEKFRTRAMKFPGLISGCTIDWFQPWPKEALVAVAEHFLEDYEMISTVEVKTSLEKGMGSIHDHVAQLCNDYFQR
;
A
#
# COMPACT_ATOMS: atom_id res chain seq x y z
N MET A 1 -67.13 30.22 -15.85
CA MET A 1 -66.10 29.21 -16.20
C MET A 1 -65.33 28.92 -14.92
N SER A 2 -65.42 27.69 -14.39
CA SER A 2 -64.62 27.30 -13.22
C SER A 2 -63.18 27.04 -13.65
N GLY A 3 -62.21 27.54 -12.88
CA GLY A 3 -60.77 27.40 -13.14
C GLY A 3 -60.21 26.00 -12.85
N THR A 4 -60.93 24.96 -13.25
CA THR A 4 -60.41 23.60 -13.25
C THR A 4 -59.26 23.57 -14.26
N PHE A 5 -58.05 23.16 -13.85
CA PHE A 5 -56.94 22.78 -14.75
C PHE A 5 -56.72 21.26 -14.76
N PRO A 6 -57.65 20.47 -15.32
CA PRO A 6 -57.54 19.02 -15.40
C PRO A 6 -56.58 18.60 -16.51
N PHE A 7 -55.28 18.63 -16.19
CA PHE A 7 -54.19 18.18 -17.07
C PHE A 7 -54.38 16.72 -17.49
N LEU A 8 -54.51 16.47 -18.79
CA LEU A 8 -54.34 15.14 -19.38
C LEU A 8 -52.89 15.03 -19.88
N GLY A 9 -52.00 14.50 -19.02
CA GLY A 9 -50.57 14.44 -19.24
C GLY A 9 -50.10 13.17 -19.95
N ILE A 10 -49.46 13.32 -21.11
CA ILE A 10 -49.04 12.21 -21.98
C ILE A 10 -47.74 11.52 -21.49
N LYS A 11 -47.85 10.23 -21.11
CA LYS A 11 -46.91 9.53 -20.21
C LYS A 11 -45.41 9.64 -20.57
N SER A 12 -44.69 10.41 -19.76
CA SER A 12 -43.24 10.38 -19.55
C SER A 12 -42.96 10.11 -18.08
N ILE A 13 -41.95 9.30 -17.75
CA ILE A 13 -41.67 8.83 -16.38
C ILE A 13 -41.39 10.00 -15.40
N ASN A 14 -40.99 11.16 -15.92
CA ASN A 14 -40.70 12.34 -15.10
C ASN A 14 -41.95 13.20 -14.78
N GLN A 15 -43.13 12.92 -15.36
CA GLN A 15 -44.33 13.74 -15.12
C GLN A 15 -44.83 13.66 -13.68
N SER A 16 -44.88 12.46 -13.08
CA SER A 16 -45.29 12.31 -11.68
C SER A 16 -44.41 13.15 -10.75
N LEU A 17 -43.10 13.23 -11.03
CA LEU A 17 -42.17 14.10 -10.30
C LEU A 17 -42.42 15.59 -10.56
N LEU A 18 -42.69 15.99 -11.81
CA LEU A 18 -42.97 17.38 -12.16
C LEU A 18 -44.27 17.88 -11.51
N ILE A 19 -45.33 17.07 -11.56
CA ILE A 19 -46.64 17.39 -10.97
C ILE A 19 -46.53 17.46 -9.45
N VAL A 20 -45.80 16.54 -8.81
CA VAL A 20 -45.51 16.58 -7.36
C VAL A 20 -44.66 17.81 -6.99
N LEU A 21 -43.76 18.27 -7.86
CA LEU A 21 -43.02 19.52 -7.65
C LEU A 21 -43.92 20.77 -7.73
N ILE A 22 -44.83 20.82 -8.71
CA ILE A 22 -45.81 21.90 -8.84
C ILE A 22 -46.76 21.91 -7.64
N ASP A 23 -47.22 20.74 -7.20
CA ASP A 23 -48.10 20.54 -6.06
C ASP A 23 -47.45 20.96 -4.73
N TYR A 24 -46.18 20.54 -4.51
CA TYR A 24 -45.37 20.92 -3.36
C TYR A 24 -45.13 22.44 -3.29
N LEU A 25 -44.89 23.10 -4.43
CA LEU A 25 -44.80 24.56 -4.49
C LEU A 25 -46.15 25.24 -4.18
N CYS A 26 -47.26 24.64 -4.61
CA CYS A 26 -48.61 25.17 -4.38
C CYS A 26 -49.24 24.82 -3.01
N HIS A 27 -48.55 24.05 -2.15
CA HIS A 27 -49.07 23.56 -0.86
C HIS A 27 -50.41 22.79 -0.97
N LEU A 28 -50.60 22.11 -2.10
CA LEU A 28 -51.73 21.22 -2.32
C LEU A 28 -51.45 19.86 -1.66
N LEU A 29 -52.46 18.98 -1.62
CA LEU A 29 -52.36 17.66 -1.00
C LEU A 29 -52.68 16.57 -2.02
N VAL A 30 -51.76 15.60 -2.14
CA VAL A 30 -51.88 14.42 -2.99
C VAL A 30 -52.24 13.19 -2.18
N ILE A 31 -53.25 12.45 -2.63
CA ILE A 31 -53.56 11.09 -2.16
C ILE A 31 -53.09 10.10 -3.25
N TYR A 32 -52.36 9.07 -2.84
CA TYR A 32 -51.87 8.01 -3.74
C TYR A 32 -52.67 6.71 -3.54
N PRO A 33 -53.17 6.06 -4.61
CA PRO A 33 -53.90 4.80 -4.48
C PRO A 33 -52.99 3.67 -4.00
N ILE A 34 -53.44 2.93 -2.97
CA ILE A 34 -52.68 1.82 -2.40
C ILE A 34 -52.61 0.62 -3.35
N ARG A 35 -51.55 -0.20 -3.21
CA ARG A 35 -51.26 -1.36 -4.09
C ARG A 35 -52.44 -2.34 -4.25
N SER A 36 -53.31 -2.45 -3.24
CA SER A 36 -54.53 -3.26 -3.22
C SER A 36 -55.84 -2.47 -3.46
N TYR A 37 -55.79 -1.38 -4.24
CA TYR A 37 -56.97 -0.59 -4.63
C TYR A 37 -58.10 -1.43 -5.26
N ASN A 38 -59.35 -1.08 -4.91
CA ASN A 38 -60.62 -1.60 -5.43
C ASN A 38 -61.64 -0.42 -5.56
N THR A 39 -62.83 -0.69 -6.10
CA THR A 39 -63.87 0.36 -6.29
C THR A 39 -64.37 1.00 -4.98
N THR A 40 -64.46 0.25 -3.87
CA THR A 40 -64.91 0.79 -2.58
C THR A 40 -63.92 1.81 -2.00
N ASN A 41 -62.61 1.49 -2.07
CA ASN A 41 -61.55 2.38 -1.59
C ASN A 41 -61.53 3.70 -2.38
N LEU A 42 -61.80 3.65 -3.70
CA LEU A 42 -61.93 4.86 -4.53
C LEU A 42 -63.08 5.76 -4.05
N LEU A 43 -64.23 5.18 -3.68
CA LEU A 43 -65.37 5.95 -3.19
C LEU A 43 -65.07 6.60 -1.82
N GLU A 44 -64.41 5.90 -0.90
CA GLU A 44 -64.03 6.47 0.40
C GLU A 44 -62.92 7.54 0.28
N ASP A 45 -61.91 7.34 -0.56
CA ASP A 45 -60.92 8.40 -0.88
C ASP A 45 -61.61 9.64 -1.48
N LEU A 46 -62.56 9.45 -2.39
CA LEU A 46 -63.34 10.55 -2.97
C LEU A 46 -64.23 11.26 -1.93
N LYS A 47 -64.83 10.55 -0.96
CA LYS A 47 -65.53 11.20 0.16
C LYS A 47 -64.59 12.11 0.97
N VAL A 48 -63.38 11.64 1.28
CA VAL A 48 -62.36 12.41 2.02
C VAL A 48 -61.94 13.65 1.23
N LEU A 49 -61.70 13.50 -0.08
CA LEU A 49 -61.38 14.62 -0.97
C LEU A 49 -62.51 15.66 -1.03
N TYR A 50 -63.76 15.23 -1.21
CA TYR A 50 -64.93 16.12 -1.25
C TYR A 50 -65.15 16.83 0.10
N ARG A 51 -65.01 16.14 1.24
CA ARG A 51 -65.09 16.77 2.57
C ARG A 51 -63.98 17.80 2.79
N THR A 52 -62.73 17.53 2.40
CA THR A 52 -61.62 18.48 2.53
C THR A 52 -61.75 19.69 1.59
N CYS A 53 -62.11 19.48 0.32
CA CYS A 53 -62.32 20.55 -0.65
C CYS A 53 -63.53 21.43 -0.32
N GLY A 54 -64.64 20.81 0.10
CA GLY A 54 -65.91 21.48 0.38
C GLY A 54 -65.97 22.12 1.78
N ILE A 55 -65.77 21.34 2.85
CA ILE A 55 -65.92 21.85 4.22
C ILE A 55 -64.74 22.75 4.58
N GLN A 56 -63.51 22.22 4.54
CA GLN A 56 -62.31 22.98 4.94
C GLN A 56 -61.94 24.07 3.93
N GLY A 57 -62.40 23.97 2.67
CA GLY A 57 -62.09 24.93 1.62
C GLY A 57 -60.65 24.88 1.12
N LYS A 58 -59.96 23.74 1.32
CA LYS A 58 -58.54 23.57 0.91
C LYS A 58 -58.45 23.06 -0.52
N GLY A 59 -57.61 23.71 -1.33
CA GLY A 59 -57.21 23.17 -2.63
C GLY A 59 -56.57 21.79 -2.46
N THR A 60 -56.95 20.83 -3.32
CA THR A 60 -56.46 19.44 -3.23
C THR A 60 -56.30 18.84 -4.62
N THR A 61 -55.18 18.16 -4.87
CA THR A 61 -54.86 17.57 -6.18
C THR A 61 -55.03 16.06 -6.15
N PHE A 62 -56.03 15.54 -6.87
CA PHE A 62 -56.13 14.10 -7.13
C PHE A 62 -55.32 13.75 -8.38
N ILE A 63 -54.18 13.07 -8.19
CA ILE A 63 -53.32 12.58 -9.28
C ILE A 63 -53.64 11.11 -9.53
N PHE A 64 -53.99 10.76 -10.76
CA PHE A 64 -54.35 9.39 -11.15
C PHE A 64 -53.58 8.96 -12.41
N THR A 65 -52.96 7.78 -12.40
CA THR A 65 -52.11 7.31 -13.50
C THR A 65 -52.67 6.07 -14.18
N ASP A 66 -52.22 5.81 -15.42
CA ASP A 66 -52.56 4.59 -16.16
C ASP A 66 -52.19 3.28 -15.44
N GLN A 67 -51.29 3.30 -14.45
CA GLN A 67 -50.93 2.12 -13.65
C GLN A 67 -51.95 1.80 -12.54
N ASP A 68 -52.78 2.78 -12.17
CA ASP A 68 -53.76 2.66 -11.10
C ASP A 68 -55.12 2.16 -11.64
N VAL A 69 -55.33 2.24 -12.96
CA VAL A 69 -56.55 1.81 -13.66
C VAL A 69 -56.62 0.29 -13.81
N LYS A 70 -56.92 -0.40 -12.71
CA LYS A 70 -57.17 -1.86 -12.68
C LYS A 70 -58.51 -2.25 -13.31
N GLU A 71 -59.57 -1.52 -12.96
CA GLU A 71 -60.95 -1.74 -13.38
C GLU A 71 -61.40 -0.57 -14.26
N GLU A 72 -62.23 -0.81 -15.29
CA GLU A 72 -62.78 0.30 -16.10
C GLU A 72 -63.79 1.15 -15.32
N ALA A 73 -64.46 0.58 -14.31
CA ALA A 73 -65.41 1.28 -13.44
C ALA A 73 -64.82 2.53 -12.77
N PHE A 74 -63.51 2.54 -12.47
CA PHE A 74 -62.83 3.73 -11.91
C PHE A 74 -62.98 4.96 -12.85
N LEU A 75 -63.01 4.74 -14.16
CA LEU A 75 -63.15 5.79 -15.17
C LEU A 75 -64.60 6.27 -15.32
N GLU A 76 -65.60 5.46 -14.97
CA GLU A 76 -67.01 5.88 -14.93
C GLU A 76 -67.22 6.92 -13.81
N TYR A 77 -66.69 6.64 -12.61
CA TYR A 77 -66.73 7.60 -11.49
C TYR A 77 -65.99 8.89 -11.83
N LEU A 78 -64.79 8.81 -12.42
CA LEU A 78 -64.03 10.00 -12.83
C LEU A 78 -64.70 10.78 -13.97
N ASN A 79 -65.32 10.10 -14.95
CA ASN A 79 -66.13 10.73 -15.99
C ASN A 79 -67.30 11.53 -15.37
N ASN A 80 -67.94 11.00 -14.32
CA ASN A 80 -69.01 11.70 -13.61
C ASN A 80 -68.48 12.92 -12.84
N VAL A 81 -67.36 12.79 -12.09
CA VAL A 81 -66.71 13.92 -11.41
C VAL A 81 -66.36 15.05 -12.39
N LEU A 82 -65.79 14.72 -13.56
CA LEU A 82 -65.40 15.72 -14.57
C LEU A 82 -66.59 16.34 -15.31
N SER A 83 -67.67 15.57 -15.54
CA SER A 83 -68.82 16.04 -16.32
C SER A 83 -69.83 16.85 -15.48
N SER A 84 -70.14 16.40 -14.26
CA SER A 84 -71.17 17.02 -13.41
C SER A 84 -70.60 17.72 -12.17
N GLY A 85 -69.40 17.35 -11.72
CA GLY A 85 -68.87 17.70 -10.40
C GLY A 85 -69.45 16.87 -9.25
N MET A 86 -70.13 15.76 -9.55
CA MET A 86 -70.75 14.87 -8.56
C MET A 86 -70.73 13.39 -8.98
N ILE A 87 -70.65 12.52 -7.98
CA ILE A 87 -71.01 11.10 -8.09
C ILE A 87 -72.37 10.89 -7.42
N SER A 88 -73.31 10.29 -8.15
CA SER A 88 -74.62 9.88 -7.61
C SER A 88 -74.44 8.87 -6.47
N ASN A 89 -75.13 9.09 -5.35
CA ASN A 89 -75.08 8.24 -4.15
C ASN A 89 -73.69 8.12 -3.48
N LEU A 90 -72.78 9.10 -3.66
CA LEU A 90 -71.48 9.12 -2.97
C LEU A 90 -71.62 9.26 -1.43
N PHE A 91 -72.62 10.03 -0.98
CA PHE A 91 -72.90 10.28 0.44
C PHE A 91 -74.28 9.76 0.82
N ASN A 92 -74.38 9.06 1.94
CA ASN A 92 -75.65 8.67 2.57
C ASN A 92 -76.42 9.90 3.08
N ARG A 93 -77.73 9.74 3.35
CA ARG A 93 -78.58 10.85 3.84
C ARG A 93 -78.08 11.46 5.16
N ASP A 94 -77.49 10.62 6.02
CA ASP A 94 -76.93 11.05 7.30
C ASP A 94 -75.63 11.84 7.10
N GLU A 95 -74.73 11.38 6.22
CA GLU A 95 -73.52 12.11 5.82
C GLU A 95 -73.84 13.45 5.15
N GLN A 96 -74.89 13.51 4.31
CA GLN A 96 -75.35 14.78 3.71
C GLN A 96 -75.87 15.75 4.79
N SER A 97 -76.56 15.24 5.81
CA SER A 97 -77.10 16.06 6.92
C SER A 97 -75.97 16.62 7.80
N GLU A 98 -74.93 15.82 8.04
CA GLU A 98 -73.69 16.22 8.72
C GLU A 98 -72.96 17.33 7.95
N ILE A 99 -72.71 17.13 6.64
CA ILE A 99 -72.06 18.13 5.76
C ILE A 99 -72.84 19.46 5.75
N VAL A 100 -74.18 19.41 5.67
CA VAL A 100 -75.02 20.62 5.74
C VAL A 100 -74.86 21.33 7.09
N SER A 101 -74.84 20.58 8.21
CA SER A 101 -74.64 21.14 9.55
C SER A 101 -73.31 21.89 9.69
N GLU A 102 -72.22 21.27 9.26
CA GLU A 102 -70.87 21.87 9.31
C GLU A 102 -70.71 23.08 8.38
N LEU A 103 -71.38 23.09 7.22
CA LEU A 103 -71.20 24.14 6.22
C LEU A 103 -72.09 25.38 6.44
N ILE A 104 -73.21 25.27 7.16
CA ILE A 104 -74.07 26.42 7.54
C ILE A 104 -73.29 27.60 8.16
N PRO A 105 -72.40 27.44 9.16
CA PRO A 105 -71.63 28.55 9.72
C PRO A 105 -70.63 29.17 8.73
N VAL A 106 -70.12 28.39 7.77
CA VAL A 106 -69.24 28.88 6.70
C VAL A 106 -70.05 29.68 5.67
N MET A 107 -71.18 29.14 5.21
CA MET A 107 -72.04 29.82 4.24
C MET A 107 -72.61 31.14 4.80
N LYS A 108 -72.97 31.18 6.09
CA LYS A 108 -73.41 32.42 6.76
C LYS A 108 -72.31 33.49 6.84
N ARG A 109 -71.04 33.08 6.89
CA ARG A 109 -69.87 33.98 6.93
C ARG A 109 -69.56 34.58 5.56
N GLU A 110 -69.60 33.75 4.50
CA GLU A 110 -69.22 34.15 3.14
C GLU A 110 -70.40 34.73 2.33
N TYR A 111 -71.61 34.22 2.53
CA TYR A 111 -72.82 34.61 1.79
C TYR A 111 -74.01 34.91 2.72
N PRO A 112 -73.91 35.93 3.60
CA PRO A 112 -74.95 36.26 4.60
C PRO A 112 -76.33 36.66 4.03
N ARG A 113 -76.45 36.82 2.71
CA ARG A 113 -77.71 37.13 2.00
C ARG A 113 -78.42 35.90 1.41
N ARG A 114 -77.83 34.70 1.44
CA ARG A 114 -78.47 33.46 0.96
C ARG A 114 -79.18 32.74 2.13
N PRO A 115 -80.46 32.34 2.00
CA PRO A 115 -81.12 31.58 3.05
C PRO A 115 -80.53 30.15 3.13
N PRO A 116 -80.19 29.65 4.34
CA PRO A 116 -79.60 28.32 4.52
C PRO A 116 -80.67 27.22 4.47
N THR A 117 -81.28 27.02 3.30
CA THR A 117 -82.00 25.77 3.00
C THR A 117 -80.97 24.67 2.71
N PRO A 118 -81.27 23.39 3.00
CA PRO A 118 -80.33 22.28 2.73
C PRO A 118 -79.86 22.25 1.27
N GLU A 119 -80.76 22.52 0.33
CA GLU A 119 -80.48 22.61 -1.12
C GLU A 119 -79.44 23.70 -1.44
N ASN A 120 -79.61 24.91 -0.90
CA ASN A 120 -78.67 26.02 -1.11
C ASN A 120 -77.29 25.72 -0.48
N VAL A 121 -77.27 25.04 0.66
CA VAL A 121 -76.01 24.65 1.33
C VAL A 121 -75.29 23.56 0.52
N MET A 122 -76.01 22.62 -0.08
CA MET A 122 -75.43 21.61 -0.97
C MET A 122 -74.95 22.22 -2.30
N ASP A 123 -75.68 23.13 -2.94
CA ASP A 123 -75.18 23.87 -4.12
C ASP A 123 -73.90 24.66 -3.81
N PHE A 124 -73.83 25.27 -2.62
CA PHE A 124 -72.63 25.94 -2.13
C PHE A 124 -71.46 24.95 -1.88
N PHE A 125 -71.71 23.80 -1.25
CA PHE A 125 -70.73 22.72 -1.06
C PHE A 125 -70.12 22.27 -2.39
N LEU A 126 -70.96 22.06 -3.40
CA LEU A 126 -70.56 21.62 -4.73
C LEU A 126 -69.80 22.70 -5.50
N THR A 127 -70.28 23.96 -5.44
CA THR A 127 -69.58 25.11 -6.05
C THR A 127 -68.16 25.26 -5.47
N ARG A 128 -68.03 25.16 -4.14
CA ARG A 128 -66.76 25.24 -3.41
C ARG A 128 -65.84 24.05 -3.71
N THR A 129 -66.39 22.84 -3.74
CA THR A 129 -65.63 21.64 -4.14
C THR A 129 -65.11 21.73 -5.57
N ARG A 130 -65.92 22.22 -6.51
CA ARG A 130 -65.53 22.44 -7.92
C ARG A 130 -64.52 23.56 -8.14
N GLN A 131 -64.29 24.41 -7.13
CA GLN A 131 -63.22 25.43 -7.16
C GLN A 131 -61.91 24.89 -6.59
N ASN A 132 -61.97 23.99 -5.60
CA ASN A 132 -60.82 23.51 -4.83
C ASN A 132 -60.27 22.15 -5.26
N LEU A 133 -61.09 21.30 -5.90
CA LEU A 133 -60.67 19.98 -6.37
C LEU A 133 -60.05 20.08 -7.77
N HIS A 134 -58.79 19.67 -7.90
CA HIS A 134 -58.09 19.55 -9.17
C HIS A 134 -57.79 18.08 -9.47
N VAL A 135 -58.16 17.60 -10.66
CA VAL A 135 -58.01 16.20 -11.07
C VAL A 135 -57.01 16.13 -12.22
N VAL A 136 -55.85 15.49 -11.98
CA VAL A 136 -54.75 15.37 -12.94
C VAL A 136 -54.62 13.92 -13.40
N LEU A 137 -54.70 13.70 -14.71
CA LEU A 137 -54.78 12.37 -15.32
C LEU A 137 -53.54 12.08 -16.18
N CYS A 138 -52.72 11.14 -15.73
CA CYS A 138 -51.44 10.77 -16.35
C CYS A 138 -51.57 9.49 -17.19
N PHE A 139 -52.05 9.63 -18.43
CA PHE A 139 -52.28 8.51 -19.36
C PHE A 139 -51.21 8.40 -20.45
N SER A 140 -50.92 7.16 -20.87
CA SER A 140 -50.06 6.91 -22.02
C SER A 140 -50.88 7.00 -23.33
N PRO A 141 -50.44 7.75 -24.35
CA PRO A 141 -51.02 7.66 -25.69
C PRO A 141 -50.50 6.42 -26.44
N VAL A 142 -49.46 5.77 -25.92
CA VAL A 142 -48.88 4.56 -26.49
C VAL A 142 -49.75 3.37 -26.09
N GLY A 143 -50.58 2.91 -27.03
CA GLY A 143 -51.44 1.73 -26.90
C GLY A 143 -52.92 2.04 -27.07
N GLU A 144 -53.65 1.10 -27.67
CA GLU A 144 -55.06 1.27 -28.04
C GLU A 144 -55.99 1.49 -26.84
N LYS A 145 -55.60 1.02 -25.64
CA LYS A 145 -56.37 1.16 -24.39
C LYS A 145 -56.79 2.61 -24.12
N PHE A 146 -55.90 3.59 -24.33
CA PHE A 146 -56.22 4.99 -24.13
C PHE A 146 -57.26 5.49 -25.15
N ARG A 147 -57.09 5.14 -26.44
CA ARG A 147 -58.06 5.48 -27.50
C ARG A 147 -59.45 4.90 -27.21
N THR A 148 -59.53 3.64 -26.77
CA THR A 148 -60.82 3.00 -26.43
C THR A 148 -61.45 3.64 -25.19
N ARG A 149 -60.68 3.93 -24.14
CA ARG A 149 -61.18 4.64 -22.94
C ARG A 149 -61.67 6.05 -23.28
N ALA A 150 -60.95 6.78 -24.13
CA ALA A 150 -61.33 8.10 -24.62
C ALA A 150 -62.66 8.11 -25.40
N MET A 151 -62.96 7.04 -26.14
CA MET A 151 -64.25 6.87 -26.83
C MET A 151 -65.39 6.44 -25.88
N LYS A 152 -65.10 5.62 -24.86
CA LYS A 152 -66.07 5.21 -23.83
C LYS A 152 -66.48 6.37 -22.91
N PHE A 153 -65.52 7.22 -22.53
CA PHE A 153 -65.65 8.18 -21.44
C PHE A 153 -65.33 9.61 -21.92
N PRO A 154 -66.25 10.28 -22.64
CA PRO A 154 -65.98 11.59 -23.26
C PRO A 154 -65.71 12.71 -22.24
N GLY A 155 -66.07 12.55 -20.97
CA GLY A 155 -65.72 13.46 -19.89
C GLY A 155 -64.21 13.55 -19.63
N LEU A 156 -63.45 12.48 -19.95
CA LEU A 156 -61.97 12.46 -19.87
C LEU A 156 -61.28 13.32 -20.96
N ILE A 157 -62.04 13.89 -21.89
CA ILE A 157 -61.55 14.81 -22.93
C ILE A 157 -62.28 16.14 -22.85
N SER A 158 -63.61 16.15 -22.85
CA SER A 158 -64.41 17.38 -22.79
C SER A 158 -64.30 18.12 -21.45
N GLY A 159 -64.05 17.37 -20.36
CA GLY A 159 -63.75 17.92 -19.05
C GLY A 159 -62.24 18.05 -18.76
N CYS A 160 -61.35 17.85 -19.75
CA CYS A 160 -59.90 17.83 -19.56
C CYS A 160 -59.14 18.82 -20.47
N THR A 161 -58.16 19.53 -19.93
CA THR A 161 -57.18 20.30 -20.71
C THR A 161 -56.02 19.38 -21.09
N ILE A 162 -55.91 19.02 -22.38
CA ILE A 162 -54.91 18.06 -22.85
C ILE A 162 -53.57 18.75 -23.09
N ASP A 163 -52.49 18.24 -22.48
CA ASP A 163 -51.13 18.72 -22.68
C ASP A 163 -50.26 17.65 -23.37
N TRP A 164 -49.71 18.00 -24.52
CA TRP A 164 -49.00 17.09 -25.42
C TRP A 164 -47.50 17.17 -25.16
N PHE A 165 -47.04 16.40 -24.16
CA PHE A 165 -45.62 16.28 -23.82
C PHE A 165 -44.81 15.70 -25.00
N GLN A 166 -44.18 16.59 -25.76
CA GLN A 166 -43.35 16.22 -26.90
C GLN A 166 -42.02 15.58 -26.45
N PRO A 167 -41.41 14.69 -27.26
CA PRO A 167 -40.06 14.22 -27.02
C PRO A 167 -39.08 15.40 -26.96
N TRP A 168 -38.12 15.38 -26.02
CA TRP A 168 -37.18 16.48 -25.85
C TRP A 168 -36.46 16.84 -27.18
N PRO A 169 -36.41 18.13 -27.54
CA PRO A 169 -35.65 18.59 -28.70
C PRO A 169 -34.14 18.47 -28.45
N LYS A 170 -33.32 18.63 -29.49
CA LYS A 170 -31.85 18.45 -29.39
C LYS A 170 -31.23 19.45 -28.42
N GLU A 171 -31.78 20.65 -28.42
CA GLU A 171 -31.37 21.81 -27.65
C GLU A 171 -31.57 21.55 -26.14
N ALA A 172 -32.72 20.97 -25.78
CA ALA A 172 -32.99 20.54 -24.40
C ALA A 172 -32.11 19.35 -23.97
N LEU A 173 -31.84 18.39 -24.87
CA LEU A 173 -30.92 17.28 -24.60
C LEU A 173 -29.47 17.78 -24.37
N VAL A 174 -29.03 18.80 -25.10
CA VAL A 174 -27.73 19.44 -24.88
C VAL A 174 -27.72 20.20 -23.55
N ALA A 175 -28.71 21.07 -23.28
CA ALA A 175 -28.76 21.84 -22.03
C ALA A 175 -28.81 20.94 -20.78
N VAL A 176 -29.58 19.85 -20.81
CA VAL A 176 -29.60 18.87 -19.71
C VAL A 176 -28.27 18.12 -19.60
N ALA A 177 -27.65 17.73 -20.72
CA ALA A 177 -26.33 17.09 -20.68
C ALA A 177 -25.24 18.03 -20.14
N GLU A 178 -25.33 19.34 -20.44
CA GLU A 178 -24.40 20.35 -19.93
C GLU A 178 -24.58 20.55 -18.43
N HIS A 179 -25.80 20.81 -17.94
CA HIS A 179 -26.05 20.96 -16.51
C HIS A 179 -25.61 19.72 -15.70
N PHE A 180 -25.88 18.50 -16.18
CA PHE A 180 -25.43 17.28 -15.51
C PHE A 180 -23.92 16.97 -15.67
N LEU A 181 -23.16 17.74 -16.47
CA LEU A 181 -21.71 17.57 -16.66
C LEU A 181 -20.89 18.80 -16.23
N GLU A 182 -21.53 19.88 -15.81
CA GLU A 182 -20.89 21.08 -15.26
C GLU A 182 -20.10 20.74 -13.98
N ASP A 183 -20.72 19.99 -13.06
CA ASP A 183 -20.09 19.45 -11.83
C ASP A 183 -19.00 18.38 -12.10
N TYR A 184 -18.70 18.04 -13.35
CA TYR A 184 -17.92 16.84 -13.69
C TYR A 184 -16.65 17.16 -14.48
N GLU A 185 -15.52 17.17 -13.76
CA GLU A 185 -14.17 17.42 -14.29
C GLU A 185 -13.67 16.34 -15.27
N MET A 186 -14.19 16.38 -16.49
CA MET A 186 -13.61 15.66 -17.61
C MET A 186 -12.34 16.34 -18.08
N ILE A 187 -11.24 15.59 -18.06
CA ILE A 187 -9.95 15.92 -18.69
C ILE A 187 -10.17 15.86 -20.22
N SER A 188 -10.59 16.98 -20.82
CA SER A 188 -10.75 17.11 -22.27
C SER A 188 -10.83 18.58 -22.71
N THR A 189 -10.24 18.87 -23.87
CA THR A 189 -10.24 20.19 -24.53
C THR A 189 -11.66 20.64 -24.86
N VAL A 190 -11.92 21.95 -24.82
CA VAL A 190 -13.23 22.55 -25.09
C VAL A 190 -13.83 22.11 -26.44
N GLU A 191 -12.97 21.92 -27.45
CA GLU A 191 -13.35 21.45 -28.79
C GLU A 191 -13.84 20.00 -28.80
N VAL A 192 -13.18 19.10 -28.06
CA VAL A 192 -13.64 17.72 -27.83
C VAL A 192 -14.95 17.74 -27.06
N LYS A 193 -15.08 18.63 -26.07
CA LYS A 193 -16.34 18.87 -25.37
C LYS A 193 -17.44 19.36 -26.32
N ALA A 194 -17.13 20.08 -27.40
CA ALA A 194 -18.12 20.54 -28.39
C ALA A 194 -18.47 19.45 -29.44
N SER A 195 -17.49 18.65 -29.87
CA SER A 195 -17.71 17.60 -30.87
C SER A 195 -18.53 16.43 -30.32
N TRP A 196 -18.26 15.98 -29.08
CA TRP A 196 -19.06 14.90 -28.47
C TRP A 196 -20.52 15.33 -28.28
N ARG A 197 -20.80 16.57 -27.85
CA ARG A 197 -22.18 17.09 -27.71
C ARG A 197 -22.97 16.99 -29.02
N LYS A 198 -22.36 17.37 -30.15
CA LYS A 198 -22.99 17.29 -31.48
C LYS A 198 -23.18 15.83 -31.94
N ALA A 199 -22.19 14.97 -31.74
CA ALA A 199 -22.29 13.55 -32.02
C ALA A 199 -23.38 12.87 -31.15
N TRP A 200 -23.53 13.31 -29.89
CA TRP A 200 -24.50 12.81 -28.94
C TRP A 200 -25.95 13.16 -29.32
N ALA A 201 -26.20 14.43 -29.67
CA ALA A 201 -27.49 14.86 -30.20
C ALA A 201 -27.84 14.17 -31.53
N ALA A 202 -26.85 13.88 -32.38
CA ALA A 202 -27.04 13.09 -33.60
C ALA A 202 -27.38 11.62 -33.28
N PHE A 203 -26.61 10.95 -32.42
CA PHE A 203 -26.85 9.57 -31.99
C PHE A 203 -28.27 9.39 -31.42
N MET A 204 -28.67 10.23 -30.47
CA MET A 204 -30.02 10.23 -29.89
C MET A 204 -31.13 10.55 -30.91
N THR A 205 -30.82 11.17 -32.05
CA THR A 205 -31.78 11.38 -33.15
C THR A 205 -31.87 10.16 -34.08
N THR A 206 -30.74 9.52 -34.39
CA THR A 206 -30.68 8.37 -35.31
C THR A 206 -31.30 7.10 -34.72
N TYR A 207 -31.01 6.79 -33.45
CA TYR A 207 -31.49 5.56 -32.80
C TYR A 207 -32.95 5.62 -32.29
N ARG A 208 -33.66 6.75 -32.48
CA ARG A 208 -35.06 6.97 -32.07
C ARG A 208 -36.11 6.13 -32.82
N ARG A 209 -35.74 5.37 -33.86
CA ARG A 209 -36.70 4.75 -34.80
C ARG A 209 -37.42 3.48 -34.31
N ALA A 210 -37.00 2.86 -33.21
CA ALA A 210 -37.61 1.60 -32.73
C ALA A 210 -37.78 1.50 -31.20
N ALA A 211 -37.03 2.26 -30.40
CA ALA A 211 -37.12 2.23 -28.94
C ALA A 211 -37.76 3.52 -28.40
N HIS A 212 -38.69 3.38 -27.46
CA HIS A 212 -39.23 4.51 -26.68
C HIS A 212 -38.19 5.03 -25.66
N VAL A 213 -37.18 5.75 -26.16
CA VAL A 213 -36.13 6.35 -25.32
C VAL A 213 -36.74 7.44 -24.44
N THR A 214 -36.96 7.12 -23.16
CA THR A 214 -37.49 8.09 -22.18
C THR A 214 -36.39 9.05 -21.70
N PRO A 215 -36.73 10.25 -21.20
CA PRO A 215 -35.75 11.11 -20.51
C PRO A 215 -35.05 10.42 -19.34
N LYS A 216 -35.72 9.48 -18.64
CA LYS A 216 -35.08 8.67 -17.60
C LYS A 216 -34.00 7.73 -18.17
N SER A 217 -34.20 7.19 -19.37
CA SER A 217 -33.20 6.40 -20.09
C SER A 217 -31.96 7.26 -20.46
N PHE A 218 -32.18 8.51 -20.84
CA PHE A 218 -31.12 9.48 -21.13
C PHE A 218 -30.29 9.85 -19.88
N LEU A 219 -30.96 10.17 -18.76
CA LEU A 219 -30.28 10.43 -17.48
C LEU A 219 -29.54 9.18 -16.95
N SER A 220 -30.15 8.00 -17.10
CA SER A 220 -29.49 6.72 -16.78
C SER A 220 -28.24 6.50 -17.62
N PHE A 221 -28.23 6.89 -18.91
CA PHE A 221 -27.03 6.83 -19.73
C PHE A 221 -25.94 7.78 -19.21
N ILE A 222 -26.27 9.03 -18.88
CA ILE A 222 -25.27 10.00 -18.36
C ILE A 222 -24.59 9.45 -17.10
N ASN A 223 -25.34 8.81 -16.20
CA ASN A 223 -24.77 8.18 -15.01
C ASN A 223 -23.88 6.97 -15.33
N ILE A 224 -24.27 6.15 -16.31
CA ILE A 224 -23.43 5.04 -16.81
C ILE A 224 -22.14 5.57 -17.46
N TYR A 225 -22.22 6.68 -18.20
CA TYR A 225 -21.07 7.31 -18.85
C TYR A 225 -20.09 7.91 -17.82
N LYS A 226 -20.59 8.62 -16.79
CA LYS A 226 -19.76 9.07 -15.65
C LYS A 226 -19.06 7.89 -14.96
N LYS A 227 -19.78 6.78 -14.73
CA LYS A 227 -19.21 5.58 -14.13
C LYS A 227 -18.06 5.00 -14.99
N ILE A 228 -18.31 4.75 -16.28
CA ILE A 228 -17.31 4.17 -17.19
C ILE A 228 -16.12 5.12 -17.40
N TYR A 229 -16.33 6.44 -17.40
CA TYR A 229 -15.23 7.41 -17.48
C TYR A 229 -14.34 7.38 -16.24
N ASN A 230 -14.91 7.26 -15.02
CA ASN A 230 -14.11 7.04 -13.82
C ASN A 230 -13.32 5.74 -13.92
N GLU A 231 -13.99 4.61 -14.19
CA GLU A 231 -13.34 3.29 -14.32
C GLU A 231 -12.16 3.32 -15.33
N LYS A 232 -12.31 4.00 -16.47
CA LYS A 232 -11.22 4.16 -17.45
C LYS A 232 -10.18 5.22 -17.09
N ARG A 233 -10.55 6.28 -16.35
CA ARG A 233 -9.59 7.24 -15.80
C ARG A 233 -8.67 6.56 -14.78
N ASP A 234 -9.24 5.69 -13.94
CA ASP A 234 -8.53 5.00 -12.87
C ASP A 234 -7.62 3.90 -13.46
N GLU A 235 -8.10 3.07 -14.39
CA GLU A 235 -7.26 2.11 -15.16
C GLU A 235 -6.05 2.78 -15.84
N ILE A 236 -6.27 3.93 -16.48
CA ILE A 236 -5.20 4.69 -17.15
C ILE A 236 -4.25 5.32 -16.10
N GLY A 237 -4.78 5.79 -14.98
CA GLY A 237 -4.01 6.35 -13.86
C GLY A 237 -3.08 5.31 -13.22
N GLU A 238 -3.56 4.10 -12.94
CA GLU A 238 -2.76 2.98 -12.46
C GLU A 238 -1.68 2.57 -13.48
N SER A 239 -2.01 2.50 -14.77
CA SER A 239 -1.00 2.18 -15.79
C SER A 239 0.04 3.30 -15.94
N ALA A 240 -0.33 4.57 -15.71
CA ALA A 240 0.58 5.70 -15.74
C ALA A 240 1.51 5.76 -14.51
N THR A 241 1.01 5.52 -13.29
CA THR A 241 1.86 5.45 -12.08
C THR A 241 2.78 4.24 -12.09
N ARG A 242 2.33 3.09 -12.62
CA ARG A 242 3.19 1.93 -12.89
C ARG A 242 4.29 2.25 -13.91
N MET A 243 3.98 3.00 -14.97
CA MET A 243 4.98 3.38 -15.97
C MET A 243 5.96 4.42 -15.42
N THR A 244 5.49 5.35 -14.59
CA THR A 244 6.32 6.36 -13.91
C THR A 244 7.30 5.69 -12.94
N SER A 245 6.81 4.84 -12.03
CA SER A 245 7.68 4.13 -11.06
C SER A 245 8.64 3.14 -11.74
N GLY A 246 8.28 2.57 -12.89
CA GLY A 246 9.22 1.84 -13.74
C GLY A 246 10.31 2.73 -14.33
N LEU A 247 9.97 3.95 -14.76
CA LEU A 247 10.93 4.94 -15.26
C LEU A 247 11.87 5.44 -14.16
N ASP A 248 11.34 5.71 -12.97
CA ASP A 248 12.10 6.12 -11.78
C ASP A 248 13.14 5.05 -11.41
N LYS A 249 12.75 3.76 -11.45
CA LYS A 249 13.67 2.64 -11.18
C LYS A 249 14.73 2.45 -12.27
N LEU A 250 14.42 2.76 -13.53
CA LEU A 250 15.43 2.81 -14.60
C LEU A 250 16.41 3.98 -14.41
N GLN A 251 15.92 5.13 -13.94
CA GLN A 251 16.76 6.29 -13.63
C GLN A 251 17.68 6.01 -12.43
N GLU A 252 17.17 5.43 -11.34
CA GLU A 252 17.97 4.96 -10.21
C GLU A 252 19.06 3.98 -10.64
N ALA A 253 18.70 2.98 -11.48
CA ALA A 253 19.66 2.01 -12.01
C ALA A 253 20.73 2.67 -12.90
N SER A 254 20.37 3.65 -13.73
CA SER A 254 21.33 4.39 -14.55
C SER A 254 22.33 5.17 -13.69
N VAL A 255 21.86 5.84 -12.64
CA VAL A 255 22.74 6.56 -11.69
C VAL A 255 23.67 5.60 -10.94
N ALA A 256 23.17 4.44 -10.52
CA ALA A 256 23.98 3.41 -9.88
C ALA A 256 25.06 2.83 -10.83
N VAL A 257 24.75 2.65 -12.11
CA VAL A 257 25.70 2.15 -13.12
C VAL A 257 26.83 3.13 -13.40
N GLU A 258 26.55 4.44 -13.50
CA GLU A 258 27.64 5.42 -13.68
C GLU A 258 28.52 5.51 -12.43
N ARG A 259 27.96 5.49 -11.21
CA ARG A 259 28.78 5.46 -9.98
C ARG A 259 29.67 4.22 -9.91
N MET A 260 29.16 3.04 -10.28
CA MET A 260 29.99 1.82 -10.34
C MET A 260 31.10 1.89 -11.40
N ARG A 261 30.93 2.67 -12.49
CA ARG A 261 32.00 2.91 -13.47
C ARG A 261 33.08 3.84 -12.92
N GLU A 262 32.68 4.88 -12.19
CA GLU A 262 33.62 5.76 -11.47
C GLU A 262 34.45 4.95 -10.46
N GLU A 263 33.78 4.20 -9.57
CA GLU A 263 34.40 3.29 -8.59
C GLU A 263 35.38 2.29 -9.25
N LEU A 264 34.96 1.65 -10.35
CA LEU A 264 35.78 0.67 -11.08
C LEU A 264 37.00 1.32 -11.75
N SER A 265 36.87 2.52 -12.31
CA SER A 265 38.00 3.24 -12.92
C SER A 265 39.09 3.62 -11.90
N VAL A 266 38.71 3.89 -10.65
CA VAL A 266 39.65 4.11 -9.54
C VAL A 266 40.34 2.79 -9.17
N MET A 267 39.58 1.71 -9.01
CA MET A 267 40.16 0.40 -8.66
C MET A 267 41.09 -0.17 -9.76
N GLU A 268 40.81 0.06 -11.05
CA GLU A 268 41.73 -0.33 -12.13
C GLU A 268 43.07 0.41 -12.05
N ALA A 269 43.05 1.71 -11.72
CA ALA A 269 44.27 2.50 -11.52
C ALA A 269 45.06 2.04 -10.29
N GLU A 270 44.40 1.76 -9.17
CA GLU A 270 45.05 1.21 -7.97
C GLU A 270 45.62 -0.19 -8.24
N LEU A 271 44.90 -1.05 -8.96
CA LEU A 271 45.34 -2.39 -9.33
C LEU A 271 46.59 -2.35 -10.22
N ALA A 272 46.66 -1.41 -11.17
CA ALA A 272 47.85 -1.20 -12.00
C ALA A 272 49.09 -0.83 -11.14
N ILE A 273 48.93 0.12 -10.20
CA ILE A 273 49.99 0.52 -9.27
C ILE A 273 50.40 -0.63 -8.35
N ALA A 274 49.44 -1.43 -7.87
CA ALA A 274 49.71 -2.61 -7.04
C ALA A 274 50.43 -3.72 -7.84
N SER A 275 50.03 -3.95 -9.10
CA SER A 275 50.65 -4.91 -10.01
C SER A 275 52.10 -4.54 -10.32
N GLU A 276 52.38 -3.27 -10.61
CA GLU A 276 53.76 -2.78 -10.85
C GLU A 276 54.65 -2.97 -9.62
N LYS A 277 54.13 -2.70 -8.41
CA LYS A 277 54.82 -2.97 -7.14
C LYS A 277 55.07 -4.47 -6.93
N ALA A 278 54.09 -5.32 -7.20
CA ALA A 278 54.20 -6.77 -7.08
C ALA A 278 55.23 -7.36 -8.07
N GLN A 279 55.25 -6.87 -9.31
CA GLN A 279 56.23 -7.26 -10.32
C GLN A 279 57.66 -6.90 -9.91
N LYS A 280 57.89 -5.69 -9.38
CA LYS A 280 59.18 -5.26 -8.84
C LYS A 280 59.66 -6.15 -7.69
N ILE A 281 58.75 -6.54 -6.79
CA ILE A 281 59.06 -7.47 -5.69
C ILE A 281 59.39 -8.87 -6.23
N LEU A 282 58.66 -9.36 -7.24
CA LEU A 282 58.91 -10.66 -7.86
C LEU A 282 60.27 -10.70 -8.59
N GLU A 283 60.66 -9.63 -9.26
CA GLU A 283 61.98 -9.48 -9.88
C GLU A 283 63.11 -9.49 -8.83
N GLU A 284 62.93 -8.80 -7.68
CA GLU A 284 63.92 -8.89 -6.60
C GLU A 284 63.96 -10.29 -5.97
N VAL A 285 62.81 -10.90 -5.68
CA VAL A 285 62.75 -12.24 -5.07
C VAL A 285 63.36 -13.30 -6.01
N THR A 286 63.10 -13.23 -7.32
CA THR A 286 63.72 -14.15 -8.29
C THR A 286 65.21 -13.91 -8.49
N ARG A 287 65.70 -12.67 -8.33
CA ARG A 287 67.15 -12.38 -8.24
C ARG A 287 67.76 -13.01 -6.98
N ARG A 288 67.21 -12.72 -5.80
CA ARG A 288 67.67 -13.27 -4.51
C ARG A 288 67.61 -14.81 -4.48
N ALA A 289 66.63 -15.42 -5.15
CA ALA A 289 66.53 -16.88 -5.29
C ALA A 289 67.64 -17.49 -6.17
N LYS A 290 68.02 -16.82 -7.27
CA LYS A 290 69.18 -17.24 -8.09
C LYS A 290 70.48 -17.11 -7.30
N GLU A 291 70.67 -16.00 -6.59
CA GLU A 291 71.81 -15.78 -5.69
C GLU A 291 71.89 -16.90 -4.64
N ALA A 292 70.78 -17.20 -3.95
CA ALA A 292 70.70 -18.28 -2.97
C ALA A 292 70.98 -19.67 -3.54
N GLU A 293 70.50 -20.01 -4.75
CA GLU A 293 70.75 -21.30 -5.38
C GLU A 293 72.23 -21.46 -5.77
N THR A 294 72.91 -20.38 -6.21
CA THR A 294 74.37 -20.43 -6.45
C THR A 294 75.16 -20.67 -5.17
N ILE A 295 74.84 -19.97 -4.08
CA ILE A 295 75.46 -20.17 -2.75
C ILE A 295 75.21 -21.60 -2.25
N LYS A 296 74.00 -22.14 -2.44
CA LYS A 296 73.63 -23.52 -2.07
C LYS A 296 74.43 -24.56 -2.87
N GLU A 297 74.71 -24.34 -4.16
CA GLU A 297 75.58 -25.21 -4.96
C GLU A 297 77.06 -25.13 -4.49
N GLU A 298 77.54 -23.97 -4.06
CA GLU A 298 78.86 -23.82 -3.44
C GLU A 298 78.95 -24.53 -2.08
N VAL A 299 77.97 -24.32 -1.20
CA VAL A 299 77.85 -25.00 0.10
C VAL A 299 77.76 -26.52 -0.08
N LYS A 300 77.06 -27.01 -1.11
CA LYS A 300 77.03 -28.44 -1.48
C LYS A 300 78.41 -28.96 -1.88
N LYS A 301 79.18 -28.23 -2.71
CA LYS A 301 80.57 -28.58 -3.04
C LYS A 301 81.49 -28.59 -1.81
N VAL A 302 81.28 -27.69 -0.84
CA VAL A 302 82.02 -27.68 0.43
C VAL A 302 81.63 -28.88 1.31
N ARG A 303 80.32 -29.16 1.45
CA ARG A 303 79.79 -30.32 2.17
C ARG A 303 80.35 -31.64 1.61
N ASP A 304 80.37 -31.79 0.29
CA ASP A 304 80.79 -33.03 -0.36
C ASP A 304 82.30 -33.26 -0.18
N LYS A 305 83.11 -32.19 -0.21
CA LYS A 305 84.54 -32.23 0.20
C LYS A 305 84.71 -32.61 1.68
N ALA A 306 83.92 -32.02 2.57
CA ALA A 306 83.96 -32.32 4.00
C ALA A 306 83.56 -33.78 4.28
N GLN A 307 82.60 -34.34 3.54
CA GLN A 307 82.21 -35.75 3.67
C GLN A 307 83.33 -36.70 3.23
N VAL A 308 84.10 -36.37 2.18
CA VAL A 308 85.31 -37.15 1.81
C VAL A 308 86.33 -37.12 2.95
N LEU A 309 86.65 -35.93 3.49
CA LEU A 309 87.57 -35.81 4.62
C LEU A 309 87.11 -36.58 5.86
N VAL A 310 85.81 -36.55 6.20
CA VAL A 310 85.23 -37.35 7.30
C VAL A 310 85.36 -38.86 7.02
N ASN A 311 85.15 -39.30 5.78
CA ASN A 311 85.29 -40.71 5.40
C ASN A 311 86.75 -41.18 5.45
N ASP A 312 87.71 -40.30 5.14
CA ASP A 312 89.14 -40.61 5.21
C ASP A 312 89.63 -40.61 6.68
N ILE A 313 89.22 -39.63 7.49
CA ILE A 313 89.45 -39.62 8.95
C ILE A 313 88.85 -40.89 9.60
N ALA A 314 87.72 -41.41 9.11
CA ALA A 314 87.16 -42.67 9.60
C ALA A 314 88.03 -43.90 9.27
N LYS A 315 88.71 -43.93 8.11
CA LYS A 315 89.69 -44.98 7.77
C LYS A 315 90.93 -44.86 8.65
N ASP A 316 91.47 -43.65 8.80
CA ASP A 316 92.64 -43.39 9.63
C ASP A 316 92.36 -43.72 11.11
N LYS A 317 91.14 -43.46 11.59
CA LYS A 317 90.69 -43.86 12.92
C LYS A 317 90.64 -45.39 13.08
N LEU A 318 90.12 -46.13 12.10
CA LEU A 318 90.14 -47.60 12.13
C LEU A 318 91.57 -48.16 12.15
N LEU A 319 92.47 -47.60 11.32
CA LEU A 319 93.89 -47.95 11.29
C LEU A 319 94.64 -47.55 12.59
N ALA A 320 94.16 -46.53 13.29
CA ALA A 320 94.68 -46.14 14.61
C ALA A 320 94.14 -47.04 15.73
N GLU A 321 92.87 -47.45 15.67
CA GLU A 321 92.26 -48.39 16.62
C GLU A 321 92.85 -49.80 16.48
N GLU A 322 93.12 -50.28 15.27
CA GLU A 322 93.85 -51.54 15.03
C GLU A 322 95.27 -51.50 15.64
N LYS A 323 95.98 -50.38 15.48
CA LYS A 323 97.29 -50.16 16.12
C LYS A 323 97.20 -50.00 17.65
N LEU A 324 96.09 -49.48 18.17
CA LEU A 324 95.84 -49.34 19.60
C LEU A 324 95.61 -50.71 20.25
N GLU A 325 94.82 -51.58 19.63
CA GLU A 325 94.64 -52.96 20.10
C GLU A 325 95.95 -53.77 19.99
N ALA A 326 96.78 -53.53 18.97
CA ALA A 326 98.12 -54.13 18.89
C ALA A 326 99.09 -53.62 19.98
N ALA A 327 98.91 -52.39 20.46
CA ALA A 327 99.73 -51.79 21.54
C ALA A 327 99.19 -52.08 22.95
N ARG A 328 97.89 -52.35 23.09
CA ARG A 328 97.21 -52.67 24.36
C ARG A 328 97.90 -53.72 25.22
N PRO A 329 98.34 -54.90 24.74
CA PRO A 329 99.01 -55.88 25.59
C PRO A 329 100.31 -55.34 26.22
N ALA A 330 101.05 -54.48 25.53
CA ALA A 330 102.25 -53.84 26.09
C ALA A 330 101.92 -52.75 27.13
N LEU A 331 100.75 -52.10 27.02
CA LEU A 331 100.25 -51.18 28.04
C LEU A 331 99.77 -51.93 29.29
N GLU A 332 99.06 -53.04 29.10
CA GLU A 332 98.56 -53.90 30.18
C GLU A 332 99.72 -54.59 30.93
N GLU A 333 100.78 -54.98 30.23
CA GLU A 333 102.05 -55.43 30.83
C GLU A 333 102.74 -54.32 31.63
N ALA A 334 102.68 -53.07 31.18
CA ALA A 334 103.22 -51.90 31.91
C ALA A 334 102.37 -51.50 33.14
N GLU A 335 101.04 -51.58 33.09
CA GLU A 335 100.18 -51.36 34.27
C GLU A 335 100.38 -52.46 35.33
N ASN A 336 100.60 -53.70 34.92
CA ASN A 336 100.99 -54.78 35.84
C ASN A 336 102.34 -54.49 36.52
N ALA A 337 103.33 -53.94 35.81
CA ALA A 337 104.58 -53.49 36.41
C ALA A 337 104.40 -52.32 37.39
N LEU A 338 103.51 -51.36 37.08
CA LEU A 338 103.21 -50.20 37.93
C LEU A 338 102.55 -50.58 39.27
N ASN A 339 101.67 -51.60 39.25
CA ASN A 339 101.05 -52.16 40.47
C ASN A 339 102.03 -52.84 41.43
N THR A 340 103.32 -52.94 41.09
CA THR A 340 104.36 -53.51 41.97
C THR A 340 105.08 -52.45 42.84
N ILE A 341 104.78 -51.16 42.64
CA ILE A 341 105.53 -50.04 43.26
C ILE A 341 104.85 -49.56 44.56
N LYS A 342 105.68 -49.27 45.58
CA LYS A 342 105.23 -48.95 46.95
C LYS A 342 105.13 -47.44 47.21
N PRO A 343 104.27 -46.98 48.14
CA PRO A 343 104.00 -45.56 48.41
C PRO A 343 105.11 -44.85 49.21
N ALA A 344 106.33 -44.85 48.68
CA ALA A 344 107.51 -44.19 49.26
C ALA A 344 108.09 -43.08 48.37
N HIS A 345 107.56 -42.90 47.16
CA HIS A 345 108.01 -41.87 46.21
C HIS A 345 106.86 -40.93 45.84
N ILE A 346 106.95 -39.70 46.36
CA ILE A 346 106.53 -38.43 45.73
C ILE A 346 105.07 -38.39 45.23
N GLY A 347 104.12 -37.73 45.88
CA GLY A 347 104.25 -36.72 46.94
C GLY A 347 104.22 -35.29 46.37
N ASP A 348 103.04 -34.69 46.45
CA ASP A 348 102.68 -33.28 46.23
C ASP A 348 102.87 -32.64 44.84
N CYS A 349 101.74 -32.42 44.16
CA CYS A 349 101.31 -31.07 43.79
C CYS A 349 99.77 -31.03 43.86
N SER A 350 99.20 -30.01 44.50
CA SER A 350 97.82 -30.05 45.00
C SER A 350 97.04 -28.74 44.79
N GLY A 351 95.72 -28.85 44.54
CA GLY A 351 94.76 -27.72 44.43
C GLY A 351 94.85 -26.90 43.13
N VAL A 352 94.02 -25.87 42.87
CA VAL A 352 92.89 -25.21 43.58
C VAL A 352 91.95 -24.65 42.48
N CYS A 353 90.61 -24.77 42.40
CA CYS A 353 89.47 -25.06 43.30
C CYS A 353 88.77 -23.83 43.94
N ILE A 354 87.50 -23.95 44.36
CA ILE A 354 86.67 -22.97 45.13
C ILE A 354 86.24 -21.71 44.30
N CYS A 355 84.97 -21.47 43.94
CA CYS A 355 83.69 -21.24 44.69
C CYS A 355 83.56 -19.80 45.26
N ILE A 356 82.41 -19.11 45.23
CA ILE A 356 81.18 -19.21 46.08
C ILE A 356 80.11 -18.28 45.41
N LYS A 357 78.84 -18.64 45.08
CA LYS A 357 77.58 -18.91 45.85
C LYS A 357 77.11 -17.70 46.73
N MET A 358 75.82 -17.39 46.97
CA MET A 358 74.63 -18.22 47.26
C MET A 358 73.30 -17.38 47.25
N VAL A 359 72.22 -17.86 46.57
CA VAL A 359 70.78 -18.03 46.99
C VAL A 359 70.03 -16.84 47.68
N CYS A 360 68.76 -16.48 47.40
CA CYS A 360 67.47 -17.23 47.27
C CYS A 360 66.55 -16.64 46.16
N MET A 361 65.71 -17.34 45.38
CA MET A 361 64.55 -18.25 45.66
C MET A 361 63.39 -17.57 46.42
N GLN A 362 62.09 -17.72 46.10
CA GLN A 362 61.32 -18.50 45.09
C GLN A 362 60.00 -17.68 44.80
N VAL A 363 59.00 -17.92 43.91
CA VAL A 363 58.46 -19.04 43.10
C VAL A 363 57.79 -18.46 41.81
N VAL A 364 57.46 -19.31 40.81
CA VAL A 364 56.47 -19.05 39.73
C VAL A 364 55.70 -20.35 39.45
N GLY A 365 54.44 -20.29 39.00
CA GLY A 365 53.57 -21.46 38.73
C GLY A 365 54.27 -22.61 37.98
N GLU A 366 54.23 -23.81 38.57
CA GLU A 366 55.36 -24.74 38.47
C GLU A 366 55.50 -25.54 37.16
N LYS A 367 54.47 -25.63 36.31
CA LYS A 367 54.44 -26.63 35.21
C LYS A 367 54.92 -26.14 33.84
N PHE A 368 54.83 -24.85 33.54
CA PHE A 368 55.31 -24.31 32.24
C PHE A 368 56.79 -23.89 32.32
N ARG A 369 57.18 -23.20 33.41
CA ARG A 369 58.57 -22.80 33.69
C ARG A 369 59.54 -23.99 33.70
N THR A 370 59.10 -25.17 34.16
CA THR A 370 59.87 -26.42 34.19
C THR A 370 59.98 -27.14 32.84
N ARG A 371 59.17 -26.78 31.83
CA ARG A 371 59.38 -27.20 30.43
C ARG A 371 60.35 -26.26 29.73
N ALA A 372 60.15 -24.95 29.83
CA ALA A 372 60.99 -23.95 29.16
C ALA A 372 62.47 -24.00 29.60
N MET A 373 62.76 -24.12 30.90
CA MET A 373 64.14 -24.15 31.42
C MET A 373 64.93 -25.44 31.07
N LYS A 374 64.35 -26.39 30.31
CA LYS A 374 65.09 -27.57 29.82
C LYS A 374 65.91 -27.34 28.56
N PHE A 375 65.76 -26.19 27.87
CA PHE A 375 66.55 -25.85 26.69
C PHE A 375 67.15 -24.41 26.76
N PRO A 376 68.18 -24.17 27.60
CA PRO A 376 68.67 -22.81 27.89
C PRO A 376 69.30 -22.05 26.69
N GLY A 377 69.67 -22.75 25.61
CA GLY A 377 70.36 -22.15 24.46
C GLY A 377 69.51 -21.22 23.58
N LEU A 378 68.19 -21.14 23.81
CA LEU A 378 67.24 -20.48 22.91
C LEU A 378 66.79 -19.07 23.33
N ILE A 379 67.29 -18.55 24.47
CA ILE A 379 66.84 -17.25 25.04
C ILE A 379 68.02 -16.28 25.30
N SER A 380 69.27 -16.76 25.30
CA SER A 380 70.46 -15.95 25.60
C SER A 380 70.94 -15.05 24.44
N GLY A 381 70.03 -14.26 23.89
CA GLY A 381 70.32 -13.31 22.80
C GLY A 381 69.32 -12.15 22.67
N CYS A 382 68.13 -12.25 23.27
CA CYS A 382 67.14 -11.18 23.33
C CYS A 382 66.54 -11.12 24.73
N THR A 383 66.54 -9.94 25.37
CA THR A 383 65.70 -9.68 26.53
C THR A 383 64.24 -9.63 26.10
N ILE A 384 63.55 -10.76 26.23
CA ILE A 384 62.09 -10.83 26.08
C ILE A 384 61.49 -10.32 27.39
N ASP A 385 61.02 -9.08 27.39
CA ASP A 385 60.21 -8.55 28.48
C ASP A 385 58.83 -9.20 28.44
N TRP A 386 58.53 -10.03 29.45
CA TRP A 386 57.28 -10.77 29.54
C TRP A 386 56.18 -9.86 30.09
N PHE A 387 55.57 -9.08 29.19
CA PHE A 387 54.44 -8.20 29.50
C PHE A 387 53.31 -8.95 30.22
N GLN A 388 52.78 -8.34 31.27
CA GLN A 388 51.53 -8.79 31.88
C GLN A 388 50.34 -8.50 30.94
N PRO A 389 49.21 -9.20 31.10
CA PRO A 389 47.98 -8.86 30.39
C PRO A 389 47.62 -7.39 30.64
N TRP A 390 47.37 -6.64 29.57
CA TRP A 390 46.98 -5.23 29.68
C TRP A 390 45.57 -5.13 30.28
N PRO A 391 45.32 -4.21 31.22
CA PRO A 391 43.99 -4.00 31.77
C PRO A 391 43.03 -3.53 30.67
N LYS A 392 41.75 -3.90 30.79
CA LYS A 392 40.74 -3.72 29.74
C LYS A 392 40.56 -2.26 29.36
N GLU A 393 40.69 -1.37 30.32
CA GLU A 393 40.63 0.07 30.19
C GLU A 393 41.76 0.60 29.28
N ALA A 394 42.97 0.05 29.40
CA ALA A 394 44.09 0.44 28.55
C ALA A 394 43.96 -0.11 27.11
N LEU A 395 43.36 -1.29 26.93
CA LEU A 395 43.05 -1.82 25.59
C LEU A 395 41.99 -0.97 24.87
N VAL A 396 41.00 -0.45 25.59
CA VAL A 396 40.02 0.49 25.01
C VAL A 396 40.67 1.84 24.68
N ALA A 397 41.51 2.40 25.56
CA ALA A 397 42.23 3.65 25.28
C ALA A 397 43.19 3.56 24.08
N VAL A 398 43.81 2.39 23.85
CA VAL A 398 44.61 2.14 22.64
C VAL A 398 43.72 2.08 21.39
N ALA A 399 42.55 1.45 21.46
CA ALA A 399 41.60 1.41 20.33
C ALA A 399 41.04 2.80 20.01
N GLU A 400 40.72 3.61 21.03
CA GLU A 400 40.29 5.00 20.93
C GLU A 400 41.35 5.86 20.21
N HIS A 401 42.60 5.81 20.65
CA HIS A 401 43.70 6.57 20.04
C HIS A 401 43.95 6.20 18.56
N PHE A 402 43.88 4.92 18.19
CA PHE A 402 44.03 4.50 16.78
C PHE A 402 42.79 4.72 15.91
N LEU A 403 41.64 5.09 16.51
CA LEU A 403 40.40 5.42 15.80
C LEU A 403 40.07 6.92 15.86
N GLU A 404 40.88 7.74 16.53
CA GLU A 404 40.75 9.20 16.58
C GLU A 404 40.95 9.82 15.20
N ASP A 405 42.04 9.45 14.51
CA ASP A 405 42.42 9.92 13.17
C ASP A 405 41.57 9.34 12.00
N TYR A 406 40.59 8.46 12.27
CA TYR A 406 39.85 7.73 11.24
C TYR A 406 38.38 8.16 11.13
N GLU A 407 38.03 8.84 10.03
CA GLU A 407 36.65 9.28 9.74
C GLU A 407 35.71 8.09 9.46
N MET A 408 34.86 7.76 10.43
CA MET A 408 33.74 6.83 10.24
C MET A 408 32.42 7.58 10.07
N ILE A 409 31.69 7.26 9.00
CA ILE A 409 30.32 7.75 8.77
C ILE A 409 29.34 6.92 9.63
N SER A 410 29.32 7.17 10.92
CA SER A 410 28.43 6.49 11.89
C SER A 410 27.98 7.43 13.01
N THR A 411 26.91 7.06 13.71
CA THR A 411 26.47 7.77 14.92
C THR A 411 27.44 7.50 16.08
N VAL A 412 27.74 8.53 16.88
CA VAL A 412 28.75 8.48 17.98
C VAL A 412 28.56 7.26 18.89
N GLU A 413 27.32 6.93 19.24
CA GLU A 413 26.95 5.76 20.06
C GLU A 413 27.49 4.43 19.47
N VAL A 414 27.45 4.28 18.14
CA VAL A 414 27.92 3.09 17.43
C VAL A 414 29.45 3.05 17.39
N LYS A 415 30.14 4.19 17.21
CA LYS A 415 31.60 4.28 17.32
C LYS A 415 32.08 3.84 18.71
N THR A 416 31.49 4.38 19.78
CA THR A 416 31.82 3.99 21.16
C THR A 416 31.45 2.54 21.51
N SER A 417 30.42 1.96 20.89
CA SER A 417 30.14 0.53 20.99
C SER A 417 31.18 -0.34 20.27
N LEU A 418 31.70 0.11 19.11
CA LEU A 418 32.72 -0.60 18.34
C LEU A 418 34.06 -0.65 19.09
N GLU A 419 34.51 0.48 19.63
CA GLU A 419 35.75 0.62 20.41
C GLU A 419 35.77 -0.32 21.63
N LYS A 420 34.67 -0.32 22.41
CA LYS A 420 34.48 -1.24 23.55
C LYS A 420 34.38 -2.71 23.13
N GLY A 421 33.82 -2.97 21.95
CA GLY A 421 33.80 -4.29 21.32
C GLY A 421 35.20 -4.80 21.02
N MET A 422 36.02 -4.00 20.33
CA MET A 422 37.40 -4.33 19.96
C MET A 422 38.26 -4.64 21.20
N GLY A 423 38.24 -3.79 22.21
CA GLY A 423 38.96 -4.04 23.48
C GLY A 423 38.54 -5.35 24.16
N SER A 424 37.24 -5.67 24.11
CA SER A 424 36.72 -6.92 24.69
C SER A 424 37.00 -8.19 23.85
N ILE A 425 37.31 -8.05 22.55
CA ILE A 425 37.76 -9.15 21.70
C ILE A 425 39.23 -9.48 21.98
N HIS A 426 40.10 -8.47 22.13
CA HIS A 426 41.51 -8.69 22.48
C HIS A 426 41.68 -9.37 23.85
N ASP A 427 40.86 -8.99 24.83
CA ASP A 427 40.73 -9.65 26.14
C ASP A 427 40.36 -11.14 25.99
N HIS A 428 39.35 -11.48 25.18
CA HIS A 428 38.98 -12.87 24.89
C HIS A 428 40.10 -13.65 24.16
N VAL A 429 40.83 -13.04 23.24
CA VAL A 429 41.98 -13.68 22.57
C VAL A 429 43.09 -13.98 23.58
N ALA A 430 43.39 -13.06 24.51
CA ALA A 430 44.37 -13.30 25.57
C ALA A 430 43.95 -14.44 26.52
N GLN A 431 42.66 -14.53 26.85
CA GLN A 431 42.11 -15.62 27.66
C GLN A 431 42.17 -16.97 26.91
N LEU A 432 41.75 -17.01 25.64
CA LEU A 432 41.84 -18.21 24.79
C LEU A 432 43.29 -18.68 24.56
N CYS A 433 44.26 -17.76 24.46
CA CYS A 433 45.68 -18.12 24.40
C CYS A 433 46.15 -18.74 25.72
N ASN A 434 45.73 -18.24 26.89
CA ASN A 434 46.05 -18.87 28.17
C ASN A 434 45.46 -20.29 28.29
N ASP A 435 44.20 -20.49 27.88
CA ASP A 435 43.57 -21.81 27.86
C ASP A 435 44.25 -22.77 26.88
N TYR A 436 44.70 -22.26 25.72
CA TYR A 436 45.46 -23.03 24.74
C TYR A 436 46.83 -23.49 25.28
N PHE A 437 47.54 -22.63 26.02
CA PHE A 437 48.84 -22.95 26.63
C PHE A 437 48.77 -23.70 27.97
N GLN A 438 47.56 -23.91 28.53
CA GLN A 438 47.33 -24.81 29.68
C GLN A 438 46.89 -26.23 29.30
N ARG A 439 46.69 -26.52 28.01
CA ARG A 439 46.50 -27.88 27.48
C ARG A 439 47.84 -28.57 27.15
#